data_AF-A0A7Y6PKA4-F1
#
_entry.id   AF-A0A7Y6PKA4-F1
#
_cell.length_a   1.000
_cell.length_b   1.000
_cell.length_c   1.000
_cell.angle_alpha   90.00
_cell.angle_beta   90.00
_cell.angle_gamma   90.00
#
_symmetry.space_group_name_H-M   'P 1'
#
loop_
_entity.id
_entity.type
_entity.pdbx_description
1 polymer ?
#
loop_
_entity_poly.entity_id
_entity_poly.type
_entity_poly.pdbx_seq_one_letter_code
_entity_poly.pdbx_strand_id
1 'polypeptide(L)'
;MTGLLLFLQHVGLAFRLHAATPLDAFDSIAHVHAAMAAATDDVPAELLLGMAYVESRFDRYALSRVERGRRVMGRYPSREPPRYLTKNASLYCGVVQTYAKTWETCLEQRDLHIAYSTAAMELGHWLKDRRVRGNLEVALAGYGCGNHGVSTGKCNRYPARVKYQARRFAVTVGKPRPRTHRGAPSS
;
A
#
# COMPACT_ATOMS: atom_id res chain seq x y z
N MET A 1 -24.26 12.42 -14.76
CA MET A 1 -22.86 12.86 -15.00
C MET A 1 -21.87 12.26 -14.00
N THR A 2 -22.26 11.94 -12.76
CA THR A 2 -21.38 11.35 -11.72
C THR A 2 -20.77 9.99 -12.10
N GLY A 3 -21.54 9.10 -12.74
CA GLY A 3 -21.05 7.76 -13.13
C GLY A 3 -19.90 7.79 -14.14
N LEU A 4 -19.93 8.71 -15.11
CA LEU A 4 -18.86 8.87 -16.10
C LEU A 4 -17.56 9.36 -15.45
N LEU A 5 -17.64 10.29 -14.50
CA LEU A 5 -16.47 10.78 -13.77
C LEU A 5 -15.83 9.69 -12.92
N LEU A 6 -16.63 8.88 -12.22
CA LEU A 6 -16.15 7.73 -11.46
C LEU A 6 -15.47 6.70 -12.38
N PHE A 7 -16.09 6.38 -13.52
CA PHE A 7 -15.50 5.46 -14.49
C PHE A 7 -14.15 5.97 -15.04
N LEU A 8 -14.06 7.25 -15.41
CA LEU A 8 -12.82 7.87 -15.90
C LEU A 8 -11.73 7.88 -14.81
N GLN A 9 -12.10 8.07 -13.54
CA GLN A 9 -11.15 7.97 -12.41
C GLN A 9 -10.60 6.54 -12.26
N HIS A 10 -11.45 5.51 -12.30
CA HIS A 10 -11.02 4.11 -12.21
C HIS A 10 -10.08 3.74 -13.35
N VAL A 11 -10.49 4.00 -14.59
CA VAL A 11 -9.70 3.67 -15.78
C VAL A 11 -8.38 4.45 -15.79
N GLY A 12 -8.42 5.75 -15.47
CA GLY A 12 -7.23 6.58 -15.40
C GLY A 12 -6.25 6.10 -14.32
N LEU A 13 -6.72 5.65 -13.15
CA LEU A 13 -5.86 5.12 -12.10
C LEU A 13 -5.24 3.77 -12.50
N ALA A 14 -6.01 2.87 -13.15
CA ALA A 14 -5.49 1.58 -13.62
C ALA A 14 -4.38 1.74 -14.67
N PHE A 15 -4.55 2.62 -15.65
CA PHE A 15 -3.50 2.91 -16.64
C PHE A 15 -2.23 3.49 -15.99
N ARG A 16 -2.38 4.38 -15.01
CA ARG A 16 -1.24 4.96 -14.29
C ARG A 16 -0.50 3.91 -13.48
N LEU A 17 -1.24 2.99 -12.84
CA LEU A 17 -0.66 1.88 -12.11
C LEU A 17 0.12 0.94 -13.04
N HIS A 18 -0.49 0.54 -14.16
CA HIS A 18 0.15 -0.30 -15.18
C HIS A 18 1.41 0.37 -15.76
N ALA A 19 1.36 1.65 -16.12
CA ALA A 19 2.52 2.38 -16.62
C ALA A 19 3.63 2.55 -15.57
N ALA A 20 3.28 2.50 -14.29
CA ALA A 20 4.21 2.73 -13.19
C ALA A 20 4.87 1.45 -12.65
N THR A 21 4.37 0.27 -13.01
CA THR A 21 4.67 -1.00 -12.35
C THR A 21 4.74 -2.14 -13.37
N PRO A 22 5.34 -3.29 -13.04
CA PRO A 22 5.36 -4.44 -13.94
C PRO A 22 4.07 -5.29 -13.89
N LEU A 23 2.98 -4.79 -13.29
CA LEU A 23 1.70 -5.50 -13.28
C LEU A 23 1.11 -5.54 -14.68
N ASP A 24 0.42 -6.62 -15.04
CA ASP A 24 -0.41 -6.60 -16.25
C ASP A 24 -1.65 -5.72 -16.07
N ALA A 25 -2.39 -5.51 -17.16
CA ALA A 25 -3.55 -4.63 -17.17
C ALA A 25 -4.70 -5.14 -16.29
N PHE A 26 -4.95 -6.45 -16.25
CA PHE A 26 -6.04 -7.04 -15.47
C PHE A 26 -5.73 -6.98 -13.98
N ASP A 27 -4.50 -7.32 -13.58
CA ASP A 27 -4.04 -7.17 -12.20
C ASP A 27 -4.12 -5.69 -11.77
N SER A 28 -3.68 -4.76 -12.64
CA SER A 28 -3.78 -3.33 -12.34
C SER A 28 -5.22 -2.89 -12.09
N ILE A 29 -6.18 -3.34 -12.92
CA ILE A 29 -7.60 -3.06 -12.73
C ILE A 29 -8.11 -3.66 -11.42
N ALA A 30 -7.74 -4.90 -11.11
CA ALA A 30 -8.18 -5.58 -9.89
C ALA A 30 -7.68 -4.86 -8.62
N HIS A 31 -6.42 -4.42 -8.60
CA HIS A 31 -5.87 -3.64 -7.50
C HIS A 31 -6.56 -2.29 -7.34
N VAL A 32 -6.80 -1.57 -8.44
CA VAL A 32 -7.48 -0.28 -8.40
C VAL A 32 -8.91 -0.43 -7.93
N HIS A 33 -9.66 -1.39 -8.46
CA HIS A 33 -11.03 -1.66 -8.06
C HIS A 33 -11.13 -1.97 -6.55
N ALA A 34 -10.27 -2.85 -6.05
CA ALA A 34 -10.26 -3.20 -4.63
C ALA A 34 -9.81 -2.03 -3.73
N ALA A 35 -8.80 -1.25 -4.14
CA ALA A 35 -8.37 -0.07 -3.39
C ALA A 35 -9.43 1.04 -3.37
N MET A 36 -10.14 1.26 -4.48
CA MET A 36 -11.23 2.23 -4.54
C MET A 36 -12.44 1.81 -3.70
N ALA A 37 -12.78 0.52 -3.68
CA ALA A 37 -13.84 -0.02 -2.82
C ALA A 37 -13.51 0.11 -1.32
N ALA A 38 -12.22 0.05 -0.96
CA ALA A 38 -11.74 0.18 0.42
C ALA A 38 -11.45 1.62 0.85
N ALA A 39 -11.45 2.58 -0.09
CA ALA A 39 -11.06 3.95 0.19
C ALA A 39 -12.05 4.65 1.13
N THR A 40 -11.51 5.58 1.92
CA THR A 40 -12.27 6.49 2.78
C THR A 40 -11.80 7.93 2.54
N ASP A 41 -12.50 8.91 3.10
CA ASP A 41 -12.10 10.32 3.00
C ASP A 41 -10.68 10.57 3.55
N ASP A 42 -10.30 9.84 4.60
CA ASP A 42 -8.99 9.95 5.25
C ASP A 42 -7.92 9.04 4.62
N VAL A 43 -8.34 7.97 3.93
CA VAL A 43 -7.46 6.95 3.35
C VAL A 43 -7.85 6.75 1.87
N PRO A 44 -7.34 7.59 0.96
CA PRO A 44 -7.69 7.51 -0.46
C PRO A 44 -7.06 6.29 -1.14
N ALA A 45 -7.65 5.86 -2.27
CA ALA A 45 -7.20 4.68 -3.01
C ALA A 45 -5.73 4.75 -3.43
N GLU A 46 -5.24 5.91 -3.85
CA GLU A 46 -3.83 6.11 -4.24
C GLU A 46 -2.88 5.86 -3.07
N LEU A 47 -3.31 6.17 -1.84
CA LEU A 47 -2.52 5.90 -0.65
C LEU A 47 -2.41 4.40 -0.39
N LEU A 48 -3.53 3.68 -0.49
CA LEU A 48 -3.57 2.21 -0.38
C LEU A 48 -2.70 1.53 -1.44
N LEU A 49 -2.77 1.99 -2.69
CA LEU A 49 -1.89 1.52 -3.77
C LEU A 49 -0.41 1.85 -3.48
N GLY A 50 -0.14 3.02 -2.93
CA GLY A 50 1.18 3.43 -2.48
C GLY A 50 1.77 2.51 -1.42
N MET A 51 0.94 2.11 -0.43
CA MET A 51 1.30 1.12 0.58
C MET A 51 1.59 -0.23 -0.08
N ALA A 52 0.69 -0.73 -0.93
CA ALA A 52 0.87 -2.03 -1.56
C ALA A 52 2.15 -2.13 -2.42
N TYR A 53 2.52 -1.04 -3.11
CA TYR A 53 3.79 -1.00 -3.83
C TYR A 53 5.00 -1.09 -2.89
N VAL A 54 4.98 -0.34 -1.79
CA VAL A 54 6.10 -0.27 -0.85
C VAL A 54 6.29 -1.57 -0.06
N GLU A 55 5.18 -2.22 0.27
CA GLU A 55 5.13 -3.43 1.10
C GLU A 55 5.50 -4.69 0.33
N SER A 56 4.89 -4.93 -0.83
CA SER A 56 5.09 -6.18 -1.56
C SER A 56 5.31 -6.03 -3.06
N ARG A 57 5.29 -4.79 -3.57
CA ARG A 57 5.18 -4.53 -5.01
C ARG A 57 3.98 -5.25 -5.62
N PHE A 58 2.84 -5.20 -4.92
CA PHE A 58 1.57 -5.82 -5.33
C PHE A 58 1.56 -7.36 -5.34
N ASP A 59 2.57 -8.04 -4.79
CA ASP A 59 2.53 -9.50 -4.66
C ASP A 59 1.51 -9.93 -3.58
N ARG A 60 0.39 -10.53 -4.01
CA ARG A 60 -0.63 -11.08 -3.11
C ARG A 60 -0.17 -12.29 -2.30
N TYR A 61 0.95 -12.91 -2.68
CA TYR A 61 1.54 -14.03 -1.96
C TYR A 61 2.73 -13.60 -1.10
N ALA A 62 3.00 -12.30 -0.95
CA ALA A 62 4.03 -11.82 -0.06
C ALA A 62 3.71 -12.20 1.38
N LEU A 63 4.73 -12.73 2.06
CA LEU A 63 4.62 -13.23 3.42
C LEU A 63 5.88 -12.87 4.20
N SER A 64 5.68 -12.18 5.32
CA SER A 64 6.69 -11.95 6.35
C SER A 64 6.29 -12.67 7.62
N ARG A 65 7.19 -13.49 8.16
CA ARG A 65 6.89 -14.42 9.26
C ARG A 65 8.14 -14.73 10.07
N VAL A 66 7.97 -15.37 11.23
CA VAL A 66 9.10 -15.84 12.04
C VAL A 66 9.19 -17.36 11.96
N GLU A 67 10.26 -17.83 11.34
CA GLU A 67 10.61 -19.25 11.33
C GLU A 67 11.87 -19.47 12.16
N ARG A 68 11.82 -20.42 13.09
CA ARG A 68 12.97 -20.75 13.96
C ARG A 68 13.60 -19.50 14.61
N GLY A 69 12.76 -18.56 15.07
CA GLY A 69 13.20 -17.31 15.70
C GLY A 69 13.77 -16.24 14.75
N ARG A 70 13.79 -16.46 13.44
CA ARG A 70 14.28 -15.50 12.43
C ARG A 70 13.17 -15.00 11.53
N ARG A 71 13.21 -13.71 11.19
CA ARG A 71 12.28 -13.11 10.22
C ARG A 71 12.62 -13.63 8.82
N VAL A 72 11.64 -14.24 8.18
CA VAL A 72 11.71 -14.70 6.78
C VAL A 72 10.67 -13.91 5.99
N MET A 73 11.08 -13.32 4.88
CA MET A 73 10.23 -12.53 3.98
C MET A 73 10.31 -13.09 2.57
N GLY A 74 9.21 -13.04 1.83
CA GLY A 74 9.20 -13.36 0.41
C GLY A 74 7.86 -13.91 -0.05
N ARG A 75 7.81 -14.30 -1.33
CA ARG A 75 6.65 -14.93 -1.93
C ARG A 75 6.44 -16.34 -1.36
N TYR A 76 5.22 -16.65 -0.92
CA TYR A 76 4.85 -17.96 -0.40
C TYR A 76 3.47 -18.37 -0.93
N PRO A 77 3.41 -19.08 -2.07
CA PRO A 77 2.14 -19.42 -2.73
C PRO A 77 1.39 -20.59 -2.07
N SER A 78 2.09 -21.44 -1.31
CA SER A 78 1.48 -22.61 -0.65
C SER A 78 0.31 -22.20 0.24
N ARG A 79 -0.73 -23.03 0.27
CA ARG A 79 -1.88 -22.87 1.18
C ARG A 79 -1.64 -23.52 2.53
N GLU A 80 -0.55 -24.28 2.68
CA GLU A 80 -0.17 -24.91 3.95
C GLU A 80 0.72 -23.98 4.78
N PRO A 81 0.58 -24.00 6.12
CA PRO A 81 1.41 -23.18 6.98
C PRO A 81 2.89 -23.56 6.84
N PRO A 82 3.82 -22.59 6.94
CA PRO A 82 5.25 -22.86 6.96
C PRO A 82 5.61 -23.86 8.08
N ARG A 83 6.35 -24.91 7.73
CA ARG A 83 6.65 -26.04 8.63
C ARG A 83 7.24 -25.64 9.98
N TYR A 84 8.03 -24.55 10.01
CA TYR A 84 8.70 -24.07 11.21
C TYR A 84 8.15 -22.73 11.69
N LEU A 85 6.87 -22.45 11.41
CA LEU A 85 6.21 -21.26 11.90
C LEU A 85 6.24 -21.23 13.43
N THR A 86 6.82 -20.17 13.98
CA THR A 86 6.91 -19.97 15.42
C THR A 86 5.50 -19.74 15.98
N LYS A 87 5.10 -20.51 17.01
CA LYS A 87 3.78 -20.37 17.64
C LYS A 87 3.57 -18.93 18.12
N ASN A 88 2.39 -18.37 17.83
CA ASN A 88 2.00 -16.99 18.16
C ASN A 88 2.87 -15.88 17.55
N ALA A 89 3.75 -16.20 16.58
CA ALA A 89 4.52 -15.15 15.92
C ALA A 89 3.67 -14.32 14.98
N SER A 90 4.01 -13.03 14.87
CA SER A 90 3.37 -12.12 13.93
C SER A 90 3.59 -12.57 12.49
N LEU A 91 2.49 -12.75 11.76
CA LEU A 91 2.46 -12.88 10.30
C LEU A 91 2.09 -11.52 9.70
N TYR A 92 2.70 -11.19 8.57
CA TYR A 92 2.29 -10.06 7.73
C TYR A 92 2.11 -10.57 6.30
N CYS A 93 0.94 -10.32 5.73
CA CYS A 93 0.43 -11.11 4.62
C CYS A 93 -0.11 -10.24 3.49
N GLY A 94 0.06 -10.72 2.27
CA GLY A 94 -0.55 -10.13 1.09
C GLY A 94 0.05 -8.78 0.68
N VAL A 95 -0.74 -8.07 -0.11
CA VAL A 95 -0.26 -6.93 -0.91
C VAL A 95 0.17 -5.73 -0.07
N VAL A 96 -0.45 -5.56 1.09
CA VAL A 96 -0.23 -4.45 2.03
C VAL A 96 0.43 -4.91 3.33
N GLN A 97 0.90 -6.17 3.37
CA GLN A 97 1.54 -6.78 4.54
C GLN A 97 0.74 -6.56 5.84
N THR A 98 -0.57 -6.84 5.80
CA THR A 98 -1.46 -6.71 6.96
C THR A 98 -1.18 -7.77 8.00
N TYR A 99 -1.35 -7.43 9.28
CA TYR A 99 -1.07 -8.33 10.38
C TYR A 99 -2.08 -9.47 10.45
N ALA A 100 -1.60 -10.70 10.65
CA ALA A 100 -2.44 -11.87 10.90
C ALA A 100 -1.95 -12.66 12.13
N LYS A 101 -2.90 -13.10 12.96
CA LYS A 101 -2.63 -13.94 14.14
C LYS A 101 -2.54 -15.42 13.80
N THR A 102 -3.26 -15.85 12.77
CA THR A 102 -3.36 -17.24 12.34
C THR A 102 -3.03 -17.37 10.86
N TRP A 103 -2.72 -18.59 10.44
CA TRP A 103 -2.42 -18.87 9.04
C TRP A 103 -3.66 -18.68 8.16
N GLU A 104 -4.84 -19.03 8.68
CA GLU A 104 -6.12 -18.89 8.00
C GLU A 104 -6.41 -17.42 7.68
N THR A 105 -6.28 -16.53 8.68
CA THR A 105 -6.44 -15.08 8.45
C THR A 105 -5.36 -14.56 7.51
N CYS A 106 -4.13 -15.10 7.54
CA CYS A 106 -3.10 -14.74 6.57
C CYS A 106 -3.47 -15.10 5.13
N LEU A 107 -4.15 -16.24 4.91
CA LEU A 107 -4.62 -16.65 3.59
C LEU A 107 -5.74 -15.74 3.08
N GLU A 108 -6.63 -15.25 3.95
CA GLU A 108 -7.68 -14.29 3.58
C GLU A 108 -7.10 -13.00 3.02
N GLN A 109 -5.96 -12.53 3.55
CA GLN A 109 -5.27 -11.32 3.08
C GLN A 109 -4.64 -11.47 1.68
N ARG A 110 -4.76 -12.64 1.02
CA ARG A 110 -4.43 -12.80 -0.41
C ARG A 110 -5.53 -12.27 -1.33
N ASP A 111 -6.75 -12.16 -0.81
CA ASP A 111 -7.85 -11.49 -1.51
C ASP A 111 -7.64 -9.98 -1.46
N LEU A 112 -7.72 -9.32 -2.61
CA LEU A 112 -7.40 -7.89 -2.71
C LEU A 112 -8.42 -7.02 -1.95
N HIS A 113 -9.70 -7.38 -1.98
CA HIS A 113 -10.74 -6.62 -1.28
C HIS A 113 -10.56 -6.71 0.23
N ILE A 114 -10.26 -7.90 0.75
CA ILE A 114 -9.96 -8.11 2.17
C ILE A 114 -8.68 -7.34 2.56
N ALA A 115 -7.62 -7.47 1.77
CA ALA A 115 -6.33 -6.85 2.07
C ALA A 115 -6.43 -5.32 2.16
N TYR A 116 -7.00 -4.68 1.13
CA TYR A 116 -7.11 -3.22 1.12
C TYR A 116 -8.10 -2.70 2.17
N SER A 117 -9.21 -3.40 2.41
CA SER A 117 -10.16 -3.01 3.47
C SER A 117 -9.50 -3.10 4.85
N THR A 118 -8.72 -4.16 5.10
CA THR A 118 -7.97 -4.34 6.36
C THR A 118 -6.96 -3.20 6.54
N ALA A 119 -6.17 -2.89 5.51
CA ALA A 119 -5.20 -1.79 5.57
C ALA A 119 -5.85 -0.42 5.78
N ALA A 120 -6.99 -0.14 5.12
CA ALA A 120 -7.72 1.09 5.32
C ALA A 120 -8.22 1.24 6.76
N MET A 121 -8.77 0.17 7.35
CA MET A 121 -9.18 0.15 8.76
C MET A 121 -8.00 0.34 9.71
N GLU A 122 -6.88 -0.36 9.50
CA GLU A 122 -5.70 -0.25 10.35
C GLU A 122 -5.09 1.15 10.30
N LEU A 123 -4.94 1.74 9.10
CA LEU A 123 -4.44 3.10 8.98
C LEU A 123 -5.43 4.13 9.55
N GLY A 124 -6.73 3.92 9.35
CA GLY A 124 -7.79 4.73 9.97
C GLY A 124 -7.75 4.68 11.50
N HIS A 125 -7.44 3.53 12.09
CA HIS A 125 -7.22 3.41 13.53
C HIS A 125 -6.01 4.24 13.99
N TRP A 126 -4.90 4.18 13.26
CA TRP A 126 -3.72 5.00 13.55
C TRP A 126 -4.02 6.51 13.45
N LEU A 127 -4.75 6.95 12.42
CA LEU A 127 -5.11 8.35 12.24
C LEU A 127 -5.96 8.87 13.42
N LYS A 128 -6.80 8.01 14.00
CA LYS A 128 -7.63 8.31 15.19
C LYS A 128 -6.87 8.19 16.52
N ASP A 129 -5.67 7.64 16.54
CA ASP A 129 -4.86 7.57 17.76
C ASP A 129 -4.52 8.99 18.25
N ARG A 130 -4.78 9.24 19.54
CA ARG A 130 -4.53 10.53 20.21
C ARG A 130 -3.09 11.03 20.10
N ARG A 131 -2.12 10.13 19.91
CA ARG A 131 -0.69 10.45 19.74
C ARG A 131 -0.40 10.92 18.31
N VAL A 132 -1.17 10.44 17.34
CA VAL A 132 -1.03 10.73 15.91
C VAL A 132 -1.78 12.01 15.54
N ARG A 133 -2.93 12.28 16.16
CA ARG A 133 -3.75 13.50 15.95
C ARG A 133 -4.04 13.76 14.47
N GLY A 134 -4.40 12.72 13.72
CA GLY A 134 -4.67 12.82 12.28
C GLY A 134 -3.44 13.06 11.39
N ASN A 135 -2.22 13.08 11.93
CA ASN A 135 -1.01 13.26 11.12
C ASN A 135 -0.70 11.99 10.32
N LEU A 136 -0.96 12.04 9.01
CA LEU A 136 -0.74 10.91 8.10
C LEU A 136 0.70 10.36 8.12
N GLU A 137 1.72 11.22 8.26
CA GLU A 137 3.11 10.76 8.28
C GLU A 137 3.42 9.91 9.51
N VAL A 138 2.90 10.32 10.67
CA VAL A 138 3.02 9.57 11.92
C VAL A 138 2.14 8.32 11.89
N ALA A 139 0.94 8.39 11.28
CA ALA A 139 0.07 7.23 11.10
C ALA A 139 0.75 6.14 10.24
N LEU A 140 1.36 6.51 9.13
CA LEU A 140 2.13 5.60 8.28
C LEU A 140 3.36 5.05 9.01
N ALA A 141 4.03 5.84 9.84
CA ALA A 141 5.11 5.34 10.67
C ALA A 141 4.60 4.30 11.69
N GLY A 142 3.42 4.55 12.27
CA GLY A 142 2.69 3.62 13.13
C GLY A 142 2.31 2.33 12.43
N TYR A 143 1.81 2.41 11.19
CA TYR A 143 1.49 1.24 10.38
C TYR A 143 2.73 0.36 10.16
N GLY A 144 3.85 0.94 9.69
CA GLY A 144 5.05 0.17 9.36
C GLY A 144 5.89 -0.30 10.55
N CYS A 145 5.91 0.45 11.67
CA CYS A 145 6.81 0.20 12.80
C CYS A 145 6.10 0.20 14.18
N GLY A 146 4.77 0.16 14.20
CA GLY A 146 3.97 0.15 15.42
C GLY A 146 4.23 1.35 16.33
N ASN A 147 4.19 1.11 17.64
CA ASN A 147 4.40 2.15 18.66
C ASN A 147 5.75 2.87 18.53
N HIS A 148 6.79 2.18 18.07
CA HIS A 148 8.09 2.83 17.82
C HIS A 148 7.96 3.91 16.74
N GLY A 149 7.25 3.60 15.65
CA GLY A 149 7.00 4.54 14.57
C GLY A 149 6.17 5.74 15.02
N VAL A 150 5.13 5.54 15.83
CA VAL A 150 4.35 6.64 16.41
C VAL A 150 5.20 7.51 17.33
N SER A 151 6.02 6.91 18.20
CA SER A 151 6.84 7.66 19.18
C SER A 151 7.94 8.51 18.54
N THR A 152 8.48 8.07 17.39
CA THR A 152 9.61 8.73 16.73
C THR A 152 9.22 9.50 15.47
N GLY A 153 8.01 9.26 14.94
CA GLY A 153 7.59 9.70 13.61
C GLY A 153 8.36 9.03 12.47
N LYS A 154 9.12 7.96 12.72
CA LYS A 154 10.06 7.36 11.75
C LYS A 154 9.86 5.86 11.62
N CYS A 155 10.01 5.37 10.38
CA CYS A 155 10.03 3.94 10.09
C CYS A 155 10.80 3.69 8.79
N ASN A 156 12.13 3.67 8.78
CA ASN A 156 12.96 3.38 7.59
C ASN A 156 12.51 4.09 6.28
N ARG A 157 12.15 5.37 6.36
CA ARG A 157 11.59 6.20 5.27
C ARG A 157 10.25 5.70 4.67
N TYR A 158 9.58 4.76 5.32
CA TYR A 158 8.31 4.19 4.89
C TYR A 158 7.25 5.26 4.57
N PRO A 159 6.95 6.25 5.44
CA PRO A 159 5.96 7.27 5.11
C PRO A 159 6.31 8.07 3.84
N ALA A 160 7.58 8.42 3.67
CA ALA A 160 8.05 9.17 2.50
C ALA A 160 7.92 8.33 1.21
N ARG A 161 8.27 7.03 1.27
CA ARG A 161 8.14 6.10 0.13
C ARG A 161 6.67 5.90 -0.27
N VAL A 162 5.78 5.71 0.70
CA VAL A 162 4.34 5.56 0.45
C VAL A 162 3.77 6.82 -0.18
N LYS A 163 4.02 8.00 0.41
CA LYS A 163 3.54 9.28 -0.14
C LYS A 163 4.07 9.55 -1.54
N TYR A 164 5.32 9.18 -1.84
CA TYR A 164 5.89 9.31 -3.17
C TYR A 164 5.12 8.46 -4.20
N GLN A 165 4.84 7.20 -3.89
CA GLN A 165 4.08 6.32 -4.79
C GLN A 165 2.63 6.77 -4.92
N ALA A 166 1.97 7.14 -3.81
CA ALA A 166 0.62 7.67 -3.84
C ALA A 166 0.50 8.89 -4.75
N ARG A 167 1.45 9.84 -4.66
CA ARG A 167 1.51 10.99 -5.57
C ARG A 167 1.70 10.56 -7.02
N ARG A 168 2.60 9.61 -7.28
CA ARG A 168 2.86 9.07 -8.63
C ARG A 168 1.59 8.48 -9.24
N PHE A 169 0.77 7.80 -8.45
CA PHE A 169 -0.52 7.25 -8.89
C PHE A 169 -1.60 8.32 -9.01
N ALA A 170 -1.54 9.40 -8.22
CA ALA A 170 -2.48 10.52 -8.26
C ALA A 170 -2.26 11.48 -9.45
N VAL A 171 -1.07 11.55 -10.07
CA VAL A 171 -0.80 12.50 -11.17
C VAL A 171 -1.71 12.22 -12.36
N THR A 172 -2.57 13.17 -12.71
CA THR A 172 -3.35 13.19 -13.95
C THR A 172 -2.41 13.42 -15.14
N VAL A 173 -2.52 12.63 -16.21
CA VAL A 173 -1.88 12.92 -17.50
C VAL A 173 -2.44 14.26 -17.98
N GLY A 174 -1.67 15.35 -17.85
CA GLY A 174 -2.17 16.66 -18.28
C GLY A 174 -1.46 17.93 -17.77
N LYS A 175 -0.57 17.88 -16.78
CA LYS A 175 0.30 19.05 -16.52
C LYS A 175 1.60 18.92 -17.31
N PRO A 176 1.78 19.63 -18.43
CA PRO A 176 3.09 19.74 -19.05
C PRO A 176 4.07 20.27 -18.01
N ARG A 177 5.24 19.62 -17.88
CA ARG A 177 6.34 20.18 -17.12
C ARG A 177 6.60 21.60 -17.65
N PRO A 178 6.75 22.62 -16.80
CA PRO A 178 7.22 23.91 -17.27
C PRO A 178 8.56 23.67 -17.99
N ARG A 179 8.58 24.00 -19.27
CA ARG A 179 9.80 24.01 -20.07
C ARG A 179 10.76 24.96 -19.35
N THR A 180 11.80 24.42 -18.74
CA THR A 180 12.95 25.23 -18.37
C THR A 180 13.50 25.80 -19.67
N HIS A 181 13.19 27.07 -19.96
CA HIS A 181 13.89 27.83 -20.98
C HIS A 181 15.36 27.88 -20.55
N ARG A 182 16.18 26.98 -21.10
CA ARG A 182 17.61 27.23 -21.19
C ARG A 182 17.73 28.41 -22.15
N GLY A 183 18.16 29.55 -21.62
CA GLY A 183 18.50 30.71 -22.42
C GLY A 183 19.47 30.28 -23.52
N ALA A 184 19.15 30.66 -24.75
CA ALA A 184 20.11 30.64 -25.83
C ALA A 184 21.22 31.65 -25.48
N PRO A 185 22.50 31.33 -25.71
CA PRO A 185 23.55 32.33 -25.63
C PRO A 185 23.36 33.30 -26.80
N SER A 186 23.25 34.58 -26.47
CA SER A 186 23.34 35.69 -27.42
C SER A 186 24.78 35.78 -27.92
N SER A 187 24.95 35.59 -29.23
CA SER A 187 26.13 35.99 -30.01
C SER A 187 26.00 37.43 -30.47
#